data_AF-A0A7I7QCA7-F1
#
_entry.id   AF-A0A7I7QCA7-F1
#
_cell.length_a   1.000
_cell.length_b   1.000
_cell.length_c   1.000
_cell.angle_alpha   90.00
_cell.angle_beta   90.00
_cell.angle_gamma   90.00
#
_symmetry.space_group_name_H-M   'P 1'
#
loop_
_entity.id
_entity.type
_entity.pdbx_description
1 polymer ?
#
loop_
_entity_poly.entity_id
_entity_poly.type
_entity_poly.pdbx_seq_one_letter_code
_entity_poly.pdbx_strand_id
1 'polypeptide(L)'
;MPRTDNDSWDITQSVGSTALGVAAARAAETESENPLINDPFARVFVDAAGAGMWSIYADPALLAKAVEIEPEVRTQTQLMVDFMATRTAFFDEFFLGAADAGVRQVVILASGLDARSWRLPWPDGTVVYELDQPKVLDFKTATLRDHGADPTAQLVTIPIDLRQDWPKALQD
;
A
#
# COMPACT_ATOMS: atom_id res chain seq x y z
N MET A 1 -0.79 21.00 15.07
CA MET A 1 0.03 20.73 16.27
C MET A 1 1.40 20.27 15.81
N PRO A 2 2.50 20.67 16.48
CA PRO A 2 3.81 20.11 16.19
C PRO A 2 3.82 18.61 16.55
N ARG A 3 4.54 17.82 15.75
CA ARG A 3 4.65 16.35 15.86
C ARG A 3 5.31 15.97 17.18
N THR A 4 4.94 14.83 17.78
CA THR A 4 5.68 14.26 18.92
C THR A 4 6.24 12.88 18.61
N ASP A 5 7.29 12.49 19.33
CA ASP A 5 8.08 11.28 19.05
C ASP A 5 7.30 9.97 19.18
N ASN A 6 6.16 9.98 19.88
CA ASN A 6 5.36 8.80 20.21
C ASN A 6 3.91 8.84 19.67
N ASP A 7 3.61 9.72 18.72
CA ASP A 7 2.26 9.74 18.13
C ASP A 7 1.95 8.38 17.45
N SER A 8 0.89 7.71 17.91
CA SER A 8 0.33 6.49 17.31
C SER A 8 -0.90 6.83 16.48
N TRP A 9 -1.04 6.23 15.30
CA TRP A 9 -2.07 6.64 14.34
C TRP A 9 -3.10 5.55 14.07
N ASP A 10 -4.33 5.98 13.85
CA ASP A 10 -5.35 5.15 13.23
C ASP A 10 -5.12 5.12 11.70
N ILE A 11 -5.61 4.10 11.00
CA ILE A 11 -5.46 3.97 9.54
C ILE A 11 -6.10 5.14 8.79
N THR A 12 -7.06 5.82 9.40
CA THR A 12 -7.72 7.00 8.84
C THR A 12 -6.96 8.32 9.09
N GLN A 13 -5.84 8.29 9.84
CA GLN A 13 -5.12 9.49 10.29
C GLN A 13 -3.64 9.49 9.84
N SER A 14 -3.11 10.68 9.51
CA SER A 14 -1.68 10.92 9.29
C SER A 14 -1.05 9.98 8.23
N VAL A 15 -0.15 9.08 8.63
CA VAL A 15 0.48 8.10 7.73
C VAL A 15 -0.57 7.18 7.09
N GLY A 16 -1.62 6.83 7.84
CA GLY A 16 -2.72 6.02 7.34
C GLY A 16 -3.50 6.68 6.19
N SER A 17 -3.77 7.99 6.27
CA SER A 17 -4.45 8.70 5.18
C SER A 17 -3.61 8.76 3.90
N THR A 18 -2.29 8.91 4.04
CA THR A 18 -1.37 8.88 2.90
C THR A 18 -1.32 7.47 2.28
N ALA A 19 -1.26 6.42 3.11
CA ALA A 19 -1.29 5.04 2.64
C ALA A 19 -2.57 4.73 1.86
N LEU A 20 -3.72 5.22 2.32
CA LEU A 20 -5.01 5.09 1.63
C LEU A 20 -5.07 5.89 0.32
N GLY A 21 -4.54 7.12 0.27
CA GLY A 21 -4.46 7.89 -0.98
C GLY A 21 -3.62 7.19 -2.04
N VAL A 22 -2.48 6.63 -1.62
CA VAL A 22 -1.61 5.82 -2.47
C VAL A 22 -2.31 4.53 -2.94
N ALA A 23 -3.01 3.81 -2.04
CA ALA A 23 -3.77 2.61 -2.41
C ALA A 23 -4.89 2.95 -3.40
N ALA A 24 -5.62 4.04 -3.18
CA ALA A 24 -6.68 4.50 -4.08
C ALA A 24 -6.15 4.83 -5.49
N ALA A 25 -4.97 5.46 -5.59
CA ALA A 25 -4.33 5.68 -6.88
C ALA A 25 -3.93 4.38 -7.60
N ARG A 26 -3.45 3.35 -6.87
CA ARG A 26 -3.17 2.03 -7.46
C ARG A 26 -4.44 1.27 -7.86
N ALA A 27 -5.53 1.45 -7.13
CA ALA A 27 -6.84 0.90 -7.50
C ALA A 27 -7.33 1.53 -8.80
N ALA A 28 -7.28 2.86 -8.91
CA ALA A 28 -7.64 3.58 -10.13
C ALA A 28 -6.79 3.15 -11.34
N GLU A 29 -5.48 2.96 -11.14
CA GLU A 29 -4.60 2.44 -12.18
C GLU A 29 -5.00 1.03 -12.62
N THR A 30 -5.23 0.12 -11.66
CA THR A 30 -5.62 -1.28 -11.93
C THR A 30 -6.95 -1.37 -12.69
N GLU A 31 -7.85 -0.42 -12.45
CA GLU A 31 -9.18 -0.32 -13.09
C GLU A 31 -9.17 0.46 -14.40
N SER A 32 -8.02 1.01 -14.81
CA SER A 32 -7.89 1.77 -16.05
C SER A 32 -8.01 0.89 -17.29
N GLU A 33 -8.21 1.49 -18.46
CA GLU A 33 -8.35 0.74 -19.72
C GLU A 33 -7.07 -0.02 -20.12
N ASN A 34 -5.90 0.50 -19.75
CA ASN A 34 -4.59 -0.06 -20.12
C ASN A 34 -3.62 0.01 -18.91
N PRO A 35 -3.84 -0.81 -17.89
CA PRO A 35 -3.09 -0.74 -16.64
C PRO A 35 -1.62 -1.15 -16.82
N LEU A 36 -0.70 -0.34 -16.29
CA LEU A 36 0.73 -0.66 -16.15
C LEU A 36 0.99 -1.66 -15.02
N ILE A 37 0.20 -1.59 -13.94
CA ILE A 37 0.27 -2.51 -12.80
C ILE A 37 -1.09 -3.10 -12.48
N ASN A 38 -1.09 -4.26 -11.83
CA ASN A 38 -2.29 -4.88 -11.28
C ASN A 38 -2.09 -5.12 -9.78
N ASP A 39 -2.77 -4.31 -8.97
CA ASP A 39 -2.89 -4.49 -7.52
C ASP A 39 -4.34 -4.86 -7.17
N PRO A 40 -4.69 -6.16 -7.14
CA PRO A 40 -6.07 -6.60 -6.95
C PRO A 40 -6.61 -6.28 -5.55
N PHE A 41 -5.74 -5.89 -4.62
CA PHE A 41 -6.09 -5.64 -3.24
C PHE A 41 -6.22 -4.14 -2.90
N ALA A 42 -5.72 -3.27 -3.78
CA ALA A 42 -5.78 -1.83 -3.58
C ALA A 42 -7.21 -1.32 -3.34
N ARG A 43 -8.18 -1.76 -4.16
CA ARG A 43 -9.60 -1.43 -3.99
C ARG A 43 -10.16 -1.97 -2.67
N VAL A 44 -9.80 -3.20 -2.31
CA VAL A 44 -10.27 -3.86 -1.08
C VAL A 44 -9.93 -3.02 0.16
N PHE A 45 -8.71 -2.47 0.24
CA PHE A 45 -8.33 -1.59 1.34
C PHE A 45 -9.12 -0.29 1.39
N VAL A 46 -9.35 0.32 0.22
CA VAL A 46 -10.10 1.58 0.12
C VAL A 46 -11.54 1.38 0.57
N ASP A 47 -12.17 0.28 0.15
CA ASP A 47 -13.55 -0.05 0.52
C ASP A 47 -13.66 -0.36 2.02
N ALA A 48 -12.71 -1.12 2.58
CA ALA A 48 -12.67 -1.43 4.01
C ALA A 48 -12.43 -0.20 4.89
N ALA A 49 -11.64 0.78 4.42
CA ALA A 49 -11.40 2.03 5.14
C ALA A 49 -12.58 3.02 5.06
N GLY A 50 -13.46 2.87 4.07
CA GLY A 50 -14.61 3.75 3.84
C GLY A 50 -14.24 5.10 3.22
N ALA A 51 -15.14 6.07 3.36
CA ALA A 51 -14.99 7.40 2.74
C ALA A 51 -13.97 8.28 3.48
N GLY A 52 -13.15 9.00 2.71
CA GLY A 52 -12.16 9.94 3.25
C GLY A 52 -11.55 10.82 2.16
N MET A 53 -10.47 11.53 2.49
CA MET A 53 -9.77 12.40 1.51
C MET A 53 -9.24 11.61 0.29
N TRP A 54 -8.96 10.32 0.45
CA TRP A 54 -8.53 9.42 -0.61
C TRP A 54 -9.64 9.08 -1.63
N SER A 55 -10.90 9.31 -1.28
CA SER A 55 -12.05 8.99 -2.16
C SER A 55 -12.00 9.72 -3.49
N ILE A 56 -11.27 10.85 -3.60
CA ILE A 56 -11.11 11.59 -4.85
C ILE A 56 -10.44 10.76 -5.97
N TYR A 57 -9.57 9.83 -5.60
CA TYR A 57 -8.91 8.92 -6.55
C TYR A 57 -9.75 7.67 -6.84
N ALA A 58 -10.66 7.33 -5.93
CA ALA A 58 -11.38 6.05 -5.94
C ALA A 58 -12.83 6.15 -6.43
N ASP A 59 -13.41 7.35 -6.48
CA ASP A 59 -14.79 7.64 -6.90
C ASP A 59 -14.82 8.61 -8.11
N PRO A 60 -15.14 8.10 -9.32
CA PRO A 60 -15.25 8.92 -10.52
C PRO A 60 -16.29 10.05 -10.43
N ALA A 61 -17.38 9.84 -9.68
CA ALA A 61 -18.43 10.86 -9.52
C ALA A 61 -17.96 12.01 -8.63
N LEU A 62 -17.16 11.72 -7.60
CA LEU A 62 -16.53 12.73 -6.77
C LEU A 62 -15.49 13.52 -7.57
N LEU A 63 -14.65 12.84 -8.36
CA LEU A 63 -13.69 13.49 -9.24
C LEU A 63 -14.37 14.42 -10.25
N ALA A 64 -15.46 13.98 -10.89
CA ALA A 64 -16.21 14.80 -11.84
C ALA A 64 -16.69 16.12 -11.21
N LYS A 65 -17.26 16.05 -9.99
CA LYS A 65 -17.70 17.25 -9.25
C LYS A 65 -16.53 18.17 -8.88
N ALA A 66 -15.39 17.61 -8.47
CA ALA A 66 -14.22 18.41 -8.15
C ALA A 66 -13.66 19.13 -9.38
N VAL A 67 -13.67 18.47 -10.55
CA VAL A 67 -13.21 19.05 -11.82
C VAL A 67 -14.13 20.17 -12.32
N GLU A 68 -15.44 20.10 -12.05
CA GLU A 68 -16.37 21.20 -12.34
C GLU A 68 -16.05 22.46 -11.50
N ILE A 69 -15.51 22.29 -10.29
CA ILE A 69 -15.14 23.38 -9.39
C ILE A 69 -13.73 23.91 -9.72
N GLU A 70 -12.77 23.01 -9.90
CA GLU A 70 -11.35 23.31 -10.15
C GLU A 70 -10.82 22.37 -11.26
N PRO A 71 -10.75 22.84 -12.52
CA PRO A 71 -10.38 22.01 -13.66
C PRO A 71 -9.00 21.34 -13.53
N GLU A 72 -8.05 21.98 -12.83
CA GLU A 72 -6.70 21.48 -12.59
C GLU A 72 -6.65 20.17 -11.80
N VAL A 73 -7.70 19.87 -11.01
CA VAL A 73 -7.83 18.64 -10.21
C VAL A 73 -7.73 17.40 -11.10
N ARG A 74 -8.24 17.46 -12.33
CA ARG A 74 -8.13 16.35 -13.29
C ARG A 74 -6.68 15.98 -13.54
N THR A 75 -5.87 16.97 -13.92
CA THR A 75 -4.46 16.78 -14.28
C THR A 75 -3.65 16.36 -13.06
N GLN A 76 -3.89 16.96 -11.89
CA GLN A 76 -3.20 16.60 -10.65
C GLN A 76 -3.52 15.16 -10.21
N THR A 77 -4.78 14.74 -10.35
CA THR A 77 -5.21 13.37 -10.02
C THR A 77 -4.54 12.37 -10.95
N GLN A 78 -4.55 12.64 -12.27
CA GLN A 78 -3.89 11.76 -13.25
C GLN A 78 -2.38 11.65 -12.98
N LEU A 79 -1.70 12.76 -12.71
CA LEU A 79 -0.27 12.75 -12.37
C LEU A 79 0.04 11.90 -11.13
N MET A 80 -0.84 11.91 -10.12
CA MET A 80 -0.68 11.06 -8.95
C MET A 80 -0.87 9.58 -9.29
N VAL A 81 -1.88 9.23 -10.09
CA VAL A 81 -2.12 7.86 -10.56
C VAL A 81 -0.92 7.36 -11.36
N ASP A 82 -0.45 8.11 -12.37
CA ASP A 82 0.69 7.75 -13.22
C ASP A 82 1.97 7.58 -12.40
N PHE A 83 2.20 8.47 -11.42
CA PHE A 83 3.35 8.38 -10.53
C PHE A 83 3.27 7.13 -9.64
N MET A 84 2.08 6.80 -9.11
CA MET A 84 1.89 5.59 -8.31
C MET A 84 2.00 4.32 -9.14
N ALA A 85 1.51 4.31 -10.37
CA ALA A 85 1.65 3.22 -11.33
C ALA A 85 3.14 2.94 -11.60
N THR A 86 3.87 3.96 -12.03
CA THR A 86 5.31 3.84 -12.35
C THR A 86 6.14 3.45 -11.13
N ARG A 87 5.87 4.06 -9.97
CA ARG A 87 6.54 3.70 -8.70
C ARG A 87 6.27 2.24 -8.34
N THR A 88 5.05 1.76 -8.53
CA THR A 88 4.68 0.37 -8.22
C THR A 88 5.38 -0.60 -9.16
N ALA A 89 5.34 -0.34 -10.48
CA ALA A 89 6.01 -1.16 -11.48
C ALA A 89 7.51 -1.28 -11.21
N PHE A 90 8.18 -0.15 -10.94
CA PHE A 90 9.62 -0.14 -10.63
C PHE A 90 9.99 -1.05 -9.45
N PHE A 91 9.25 -0.93 -8.33
CA PHE A 91 9.54 -1.75 -7.16
C PHE A 91 9.11 -3.22 -7.33
N ASP A 92 8.07 -3.49 -8.13
CA ASP A 92 7.70 -4.86 -8.49
C ASP A 92 8.82 -5.53 -9.30
N GLU A 93 9.31 -4.86 -10.33
CA GLU A 93 10.45 -5.33 -11.14
C GLU A 93 11.70 -5.53 -10.29
N PHE A 94 11.99 -4.60 -9.36
CA PHE A 94 13.10 -4.74 -8.42
C PHE A 94 13.00 -6.03 -7.59
N PHE A 95 11.83 -6.29 -7.00
CA PHE A 95 11.64 -7.47 -6.15
C PHE A 95 11.66 -8.77 -6.94
N LEU A 96 11.03 -8.79 -8.12
CA LEU A 96 11.05 -9.96 -9.01
C LEU A 96 12.46 -10.25 -9.50
N GLY A 97 13.20 -9.22 -9.94
CA GLY A 97 14.60 -9.36 -10.35
C GLY A 97 15.50 -9.86 -9.22
N ALA A 98 15.29 -9.41 -7.98
CA ALA A 98 16.01 -9.91 -6.82
C ALA A 98 15.68 -11.38 -6.52
N ALA A 99 14.41 -11.76 -6.61
CA ALA A 99 13.96 -13.14 -6.41
C ALA A 99 14.54 -14.08 -7.49
N ASP A 100 14.56 -13.64 -8.75
CA ASP A 100 15.17 -14.37 -9.88
C ASP A 100 16.68 -14.54 -9.70
N ALA A 101 17.35 -13.55 -9.10
CA ALA A 101 18.76 -13.61 -8.73
C ALA A 101 19.06 -14.51 -7.50
N GLY A 102 18.04 -15.14 -6.91
CA GLY A 102 18.19 -16.10 -5.81
C GLY A 102 17.98 -15.52 -4.41
N VAL A 103 17.58 -14.25 -4.28
CA VAL A 103 17.22 -13.69 -2.97
C VAL A 103 15.94 -14.36 -2.44
N ARG A 104 15.95 -14.78 -1.18
CA ARG A 104 14.80 -15.44 -0.50
C ARG A 104 14.38 -14.75 0.79
N GLN A 105 15.02 -13.63 1.15
CA GLN A 105 14.66 -12.84 2.31
C GLN A 105 14.41 -11.41 1.86
N VAL A 106 13.20 -10.91 2.09
CA VAL A 106 12.74 -9.59 1.65
C VAL A 106 12.25 -8.81 2.85
N VAL A 107 12.60 -7.53 2.93
CA VAL A 107 12.15 -6.64 4.02
C VAL A 107 11.47 -5.42 3.41
N ILE A 108 10.20 -5.20 3.75
CA ILE A 108 9.42 -4.03 3.36
C ILE A 108 9.25 -3.13 4.58
N LEU A 109 9.96 -1.99 4.56
CA LEU A 109 9.93 -0.98 5.62
C LEU A 109 8.76 -0.02 5.40
N ALA A 110 8.02 0.29 6.46
CA ALA A 110 6.80 1.10 6.42
C ALA A 110 5.83 0.55 5.38
N SER A 111 5.54 -0.76 5.52
CA SER A 111 4.84 -1.54 4.51
C SER A 111 3.43 -1.03 4.21
N GLY A 112 2.80 -0.25 5.09
CA GLY A 112 1.52 0.38 4.86
C GLY A 112 0.49 -0.60 4.30
N LEU A 113 -0.15 -0.16 3.22
CA LEU A 113 -1.07 -0.95 2.40
C LEU A 113 -0.38 -1.55 1.16
N ASP A 114 0.93 -1.79 1.21
CA ASP A 114 1.63 -2.61 0.21
C ASP A 114 1.14 -4.06 0.32
N ALA A 115 0.71 -4.61 -0.81
CA ALA A 115 0.18 -5.96 -0.93
C ALA A 115 1.14 -6.92 -1.67
N ARG A 116 2.42 -6.57 -1.85
CA ARG A 116 3.39 -7.41 -2.57
C ARG A 116 3.55 -8.81 -1.99
N SER A 117 3.50 -8.96 -0.66
CA SER A 117 3.51 -10.27 0.02
C SER A 117 2.27 -11.13 -0.27
N TRP A 118 1.23 -10.54 -0.86
CA TRP A 118 -0.05 -11.17 -1.19
C TRP A 118 -0.30 -11.31 -2.70
N ARG A 119 0.35 -10.51 -3.55
CA ARG A 119 0.09 -10.50 -5.00
C ARG A 119 1.28 -10.88 -5.89
N LEU A 120 2.53 -10.77 -5.42
CA LEU A 120 3.68 -11.13 -6.26
C LEU A 120 3.91 -12.65 -6.23
N PRO A 121 4.34 -13.26 -7.36
CA PRO A 121 4.59 -14.69 -7.47
C PRO A 121 5.94 -15.08 -6.87
N TRP A 122 6.06 -15.01 -5.53
CA TRP A 122 7.31 -15.33 -4.85
C TRP A 122 7.71 -16.80 -5.04
N PRO A 123 9.01 -17.10 -5.27
CA PRO A 123 9.50 -18.47 -5.27
C PRO A 123 9.34 -19.16 -3.91
N ASP A 124 9.21 -20.48 -3.91
CA ASP A 124 9.15 -21.29 -2.69
C ASP A 124 10.32 -21.00 -1.74
N GLY A 125 10.02 -20.96 -0.44
CA GLY A 125 10.98 -20.65 0.62
C GLY A 125 11.31 -19.16 0.76
N THR A 126 10.68 -18.28 -0.02
CA THR A 126 10.81 -16.83 0.18
C THR A 126 10.09 -16.41 1.46
N VAL A 127 10.80 -15.66 2.30
CA VAL A 127 10.27 -15.01 3.50
C VAL A 127 10.21 -13.51 3.27
N VAL A 128 9.03 -12.92 3.42
CA VAL A 128 8.80 -11.48 3.34
C VAL A 128 8.51 -10.96 4.75
N TYR A 129 9.35 -10.05 5.21
CA TYR A 129 9.20 -9.34 6.47
C TYR A 129 8.55 -7.99 6.20
N GLU A 130 7.48 -7.69 6.91
CA GLU A 130 6.80 -6.40 6.83
C GLU A 130 6.89 -5.67 8.16
N LEU A 131 7.49 -4.48 8.14
CA LEU A 131 7.62 -3.63 9.31
C LEU A 131 6.72 -2.42 9.16
N ASP A 132 5.82 -2.22 10.10
CA ASP A 132 5.04 -0.99 10.24
C ASP A 132 4.42 -0.90 11.63
N GLN A 133 3.73 0.21 11.89
CA GLN A 133 2.92 0.40 13.09
C GLN A 133 1.91 -0.74 13.26
N PRO A 134 1.71 -1.24 14.51
CA PRO A 134 0.86 -2.40 14.78
C PRO A 134 -0.53 -2.31 14.13
N LYS A 135 -1.24 -1.18 14.31
CA LYS A 135 -2.59 -0.97 13.78
C LYS A 135 -2.68 -1.03 12.25
N VAL A 136 -1.62 -0.63 11.55
CA VAL A 136 -1.57 -0.66 10.08
C VAL A 136 -1.45 -2.10 9.58
N LEU A 137 -0.59 -2.90 10.22
CA LEU A 137 -0.41 -4.31 9.90
C LEU A 137 -1.68 -5.13 10.24
N ASP A 138 -2.30 -4.84 11.38
CA ASP A 138 -3.56 -5.47 11.79
C ASP A 138 -4.68 -5.19 10.78
N PHE A 139 -4.86 -3.91 10.42
CA PHE A 139 -5.85 -3.51 9.41
C PHE A 139 -5.62 -4.22 8.07
N LYS A 140 -4.37 -4.20 7.56
CA LYS A 140 -4.03 -4.85 6.29
C LYS A 140 -4.33 -6.34 6.32
N THR A 141 -3.84 -7.03 7.34
CA THR A 141 -3.97 -8.49 7.46
C THR A 141 -5.44 -8.90 7.61
N ALA A 142 -6.18 -8.22 8.48
CA ALA A 142 -7.61 -8.49 8.67
C ALA A 142 -8.39 -8.27 7.38
N THR A 143 -8.18 -7.12 6.71
CA THR A 143 -8.89 -6.77 5.48
C THR A 143 -8.66 -7.80 4.37
N LEU A 144 -7.42 -8.24 4.17
CA LEU A 144 -7.11 -9.23 3.12
C LEU A 144 -7.63 -10.63 3.46
N ARG A 145 -7.56 -11.05 4.72
CA ARG A 145 -8.13 -12.32 5.15
C ARG A 145 -9.65 -12.35 5.08
N ASP A 146 -10.31 -11.26 5.45
CA ASP A 146 -11.77 -11.12 5.33
C ASP A 146 -12.22 -11.13 3.86
N HIS A 147 -11.36 -10.67 2.95
CA HIS A 147 -11.55 -10.79 1.50
C HIS A 147 -11.27 -12.22 0.97
N GLY A 148 -10.76 -13.12 1.80
CA GLY A 148 -10.44 -14.51 1.42
C GLY A 148 -9.10 -14.67 0.71
N ALA A 149 -8.19 -13.71 0.84
CA ALA A 149 -6.83 -13.83 0.34
C ALA A 149 -5.90 -14.52 1.36
N ASP A 150 -4.83 -15.12 0.86
CA ASP A 150 -3.70 -15.59 1.65
C ASP A 150 -2.38 -15.06 1.06
N PRO A 151 -1.32 -14.87 1.86
CA PRO A 151 -0.02 -14.46 1.36
C PRO A 151 0.55 -15.46 0.35
N THR A 152 1.26 -14.97 -0.66
CA THR A 152 1.94 -15.78 -1.69
C THR A 152 3.36 -16.18 -1.28
N ALA A 153 3.83 -15.72 -0.13
CA ALA A 153 5.12 -16.06 0.49
C ALA A 153 4.95 -16.38 1.97
N GLN A 154 6.01 -16.84 2.63
CA GLN A 154 6.05 -16.87 4.09
C GLN A 154 6.09 -15.43 4.60
N LEU A 155 4.99 -14.95 5.17
CA LEU A 155 4.86 -13.58 5.67
C LEU A 155 5.17 -13.51 7.17
N VAL A 156 6.10 -12.64 7.54
CA VAL A 156 6.43 -12.30 8.94
C VAL A 156 6.17 -10.82 9.16
N THR A 157 5.11 -10.50 9.90
CA THR A 157 4.78 -9.11 10.28
C THR A 157 5.48 -8.75 11.58
N ILE A 158 6.24 -7.64 11.59
CA ILE A 158 6.92 -7.11 12.77
C ILE A 158 6.28 -5.76 13.12
N PRO A 159 5.39 -5.73 14.14
CA PRO A 159 4.66 -4.53 14.52
C PRO A 159 5.56 -3.57 15.29
N ILE A 160 6.20 -2.62 14.59
CA ILE A 160 7.11 -1.64 15.17
C ILE A 160 7.08 -0.31 14.40
N ASP A 161 7.18 0.80 15.13
CA ASP A 161 7.46 2.10 14.55
C ASP A 161 8.94 2.19 14.15
N LEU A 162 9.23 2.55 12.90
CA LEU A 162 10.60 2.64 12.36
C LEU A 162 11.48 3.70 13.03
N ARG A 163 10.92 4.55 13.90
CA ARG A 163 11.68 5.47 14.76
C ARG A 163 12.27 4.77 15.99
N GLN A 164 11.81 3.56 16.30
CA GLN A 164 12.26 2.73 17.41
C GLN A 164 13.36 1.75 16.95
N ASP A 165 13.81 0.84 17.83
CA ASP A 165 14.85 -0.16 17.52
C ASP A 165 14.32 -1.33 16.67
N TRP A 166 13.85 -1.01 15.47
CA TRP A 166 13.37 -1.98 14.49
C TRP A 166 14.44 -2.97 13.99
N PRO A 167 15.75 -2.63 13.91
CA PRO A 167 16.76 -3.63 13.56
C PRO A 167 16.84 -4.75 14.58
N LYS A 168 16.71 -4.44 15.88
CA LYS A 168 16.67 -5.46 16.93
C LYS A 168 15.42 -6.33 16.81
N ALA A 169 14.24 -5.71 16.62
CA ALA A 169 12.99 -6.45 16.45
C ALA A 169 12.96 -7.35 15.20
N LEU A 170 13.74 -7.03 14.16
CA LEU A 170 13.87 -7.87 12.96
C LEU A 170 14.75 -9.11 13.18
N GLN A 171 15.65 -9.08 14.17
CA GLN A 171 16.59 -10.17 14.46
C GLN A 171 16.07 -11.18 15.48
N ASP A 172 15.11 -10.76 16.32
CA ASP A 172 14.51 -11.56 17.39
C ASP A 172 13.36 -12.44 16.88
#